data_AF-A0A6C0Q644-F1
#
_entry.id   AF-A0A6C0Q644-F1
#
_cell.length_a   1.000
_cell.length_b   1.000
_cell.length_c   1.000
_cell.angle_alpha   90.00
_cell.angle_beta   90.00
_cell.angle_gamma   90.00
#
_symmetry.space_group_name_H-M   'P 1'
#
loop_
_entity.id
_entity.type
_entity.pdbx_description
1 polymer ?
#
loop_
_entity_poly.entity_id
_entity_poly.type
_entity_poly.pdbx_seq_one_letter_code
_entity_poly.pdbx_strand_id
1 'polypeptide(L)'
;MKISGRSVVFTLASAVLAVGALAAPAAAEDSPISRIVVHTAGDGSQPPAELGNPKEWGVVTLALDDLAGEFTPKTIIEVGGGTWSYGWEARNDQKYCYSNYYHRTVDHGSTVKIANGTVKAVAFAGQTSNANRSAGFAYTCETYYAKY
;
A
#
# COMPACT_ATOMS: atom_id res chain seq x y z
N MET A 1 -3.58 0.11 66.22
CA MET A 1 -2.62 1.04 66.84
C MET A 1 -2.58 2.30 65.98
N LYS A 2 -3.05 3.43 66.54
CA LYS A 2 -3.05 4.79 65.96
C LYS A 2 -1.67 5.41 66.13
N ILE A 3 -1.11 6.12 65.13
CA ILE A 3 -0.21 7.30 65.28
C ILE A 3 -0.30 8.14 63.99
N SER A 4 -1.02 9.29 64.00
CA SER A 4 -0.50 10.69 63.94
C SER A 4 0.35 10.99 62.69
N GLY A 5 0.00 11.87 61.75
CA GLY A 5 -0.51 13.23 61.92
C GLY A 5 0.67 14.22 61.98
N ARG A 6 0.93 14.99 60.91
CA ARG A 6 1.66 16.27 60.92
C ARG A 6 1.58 17.01 59.58
N SER A 7 0.90 18.14 59.58
CA SER A 7 0.90 19.17 58.54
C SER A 7 2.15 20.03 58.63
N VAL A 8 2.67 20.50 57.49
CA VAL A 8 3.47 21.73 57.36
C VAL A 8 3.05 22.46 56.08
N VAL A 9 3.05 23.78 56.14
CA VAL A 9 2.34 24.72 55.28
C VAL A 9 3.31 25.81 54.76
N PHE A 10 3.04 26.30 53.53
CA PHE A 10 3.48 27.52 52.80
C PHE A 10 4.98 27.74 52.48
N THR A 11 5.31 28.01 51.20
CA THR A 11 5.57 29.39 50.68
C THR A 11 5.81 29.46 49.16
N LEU A 12 5.00 30.30 48.50
CA LEU A 12 5.24 31.28 47.43
C LEU A 12 6.35 31.11 46.35
N ALA A 13 5.85 31.14 45.11
CA ALA A 13 6.28 31.95 43.95
C ALA A 13 7.67 31.72 43.33
N SER A 14 7.65 31.20 42.10
CA SER A 14 8.32 31.84 40.96
C SER A 14 7.58 31.48 39.68
N ALA A 15 6.99 32.49 39.05
CA ALA A 15 6.46 32.41 37.71
C ALA A 15 7.63 32.25 36.73
N VAL A 16 7.63 31.17 35.94
CA VAL A 16 8.40 31.10 34.70
C VAL A 16 7.41 31.05 33.56
N LEU A 17 7.32 32.17 32.83
CA LEU A 17 6.74 32.24 31.51
C LEU A 17 7.58 31.39 30.56
N ALA A 18 7.22 30.12 30.40
CA ALA A 18 7.67 29.32 29.27
C ALA A 18 6.69 29.57 28.11
N VAL A 19 7.05 30.51 27.26
CA VAL A 19 6.48 30.68 25.93
C VAL A 19 6.78 29.43 25.11
N GLY A 20 5.74 28.88 24.49
CA GLY A 20 5.86 28.20 23.21
C GLY A 20 6.48 26.80 23.23
N ALA A 21 5.61 25.80 23.34
CA ALA A 21 5.68 24.69 22.39
C ALA A 21 4.23 24.35 22.03
N LEU A 22 3.79 24.79 20.85
CA LEU A 22 2.71 24.08 20.16
C LEU A 22 3.21 22.63 20.08
N ALA A 23 2.59 21.74 20.84
CA ALA A 23 2.76 20.32 20.62
C ALA A 23 2.40 20.10 19.16
N ALA A 24 3.42 19.87 18.33
CA ALA A 24 3.21 19.38 16.99
C ALA A 24 2.29 18.17 17.11
N PRO A 25 1.23 18.05 16.29
CA PRO A 25 0.45 16.83 16.30
C PRO A 25 1.46 15.71 16.07
N ALA A 26 1.48 14.73 16.98
CA ALA A 26 2.18 13.49 16.77
C ALA A 26 1.77 13.04 15.36
N ALA A 27 2.72 13.07 14.42
CA ALA A 27 2.52 12.46 13.13
C ALA A 27 2.02 11.05 13.45
N ALA A 28 0.78 10.76 13.05
CA ALA A 28 0.33 9.39 13.03
C ALA A 28 1.37 8.67 12.17
N GLU A 29 2.20 7.86 12.80
CA GLU A 29 3.17 7.01 12.12
C GLU A 29 2.33 6.22 11.10
N ASP A 30 2.53 6.54 9.83
CA ASP A 30 1.91 5.86 8.69
C ASP A 30 2.38 4.41 8.83
N SER A 31 1.49 3.56 9.36
CA SER A 31 1.70 2.13 9.41
C SER A 31 2.13 1.70 7.99
N PRO A 32 3.10 0.80 7.80
CA PRO A 32 3.62 0.43 6.47
C PRO A 32 2.63 -0.46 5.71
N ILE A 33 1.36 -0.08 5.69
CA ILE A 33 0.31 -0.74 4.95
C ILE A 33 0.56 -0.41 3.48
N SER A 34 0.59 -1.44 2.64
CA SER A 34 0.82 -1.35 1.21
C SER A 34 -0.06 -0.27 0.56
N ARG A 35 0.53 0.89 0.26
CA ARG A 35 -0.17 2.07 -0.25
C ARG A 35 -0.38 1.94 -1.75
N ILE A 36 -1.64 2.05 -2.19
CA ILE A 36 -1.97 2.17 -3.61
C ILE A 36 -1.62 3.58 -4.06
N VAL A 37 -0.82 3.69 -5.12
CA VAL A 37 -0.54 4.95 -5.80
C VAL A 37 -1.13 4.89 -7.20
N VAL A 38 -1.98 5.87 -7.54
CA VAL A 38 -2.65 5.99 -8.85
C VAL A 38 -2.08 7.20 -9.58
N HIS A 39 -1.80 7.01 -10.87
CA HIS A 39 -1.20 7.98 -11.76
C HIS A 39 -2.00 8.11 -13.06
N THR A 40 -1.97 9.31 -13.64
CA THR A 40 -2.59 9.60 -14.94
C THR A 40 -1.54 10.15 -15.90
N ALA A 41 -1.62 9.79 -17.18
CA ALA A 41 -0.71 10.31 -18.20
C ALA A 41 -0.73 11.85 -18.22
N GLY A 42 0.47 12.44 -18.09
CA GLY A 42 0.64 13.90 -18.03
C GLY A 42 0.67 14.49 -16.61
N ASP A 43 0.53 13.68 -15.56
CA ASP A 43 0.65 14.12 -14.16
C ASP A 43 2.10 14.38 -13.68
N GLY A 44 3.08 14.20 -14.58
CA GLY A 44 4.52 14.34 -14.30
C GLY A 44 5.20 13.05 -13.84
N SER A 45 4.44 11.99 -13.57
CA SER A 45 4.99 10.64 -13.35
C SER A 45 5.22 9.91 -14.68
N GLN A 46 6.10 8.91 -14.66
CA GLN A 46 6.33 8.03 -15.80
C GLN A 46 5.82 6.63 -15.48
N PRO A 47 5.08 6.00 -16.40
CA PRO A 47 4.63 4.64 -16.20
C PRO A 47 5.84 3.70 -16.14
N PRO A 48 5.80 2.65 -15.31
CA PRO A 48 6.77 1.55 -15.41
C PRO A 48 6.88 1.07 -16.86
N ALA A 49 8.10 0.85 -17.33
CA ALA A 49 8.38 0.53 -18.74
C ALA A 49 7.59 -0.70 -19.22
N GLU A 50 7.32 -1.64 -18.32
CA GLU A 50 6.55 -2.85 -18.55
C GLU A 50 5.10 -2.55 -18.99
N LEU A 51 4.53 -1.42 -18.55
CA LEU A 51 3.16 -1.03 -18.89
C LEU A 51 3.04 -0.48 -20.32
N GLY A 52 4.12 0.01 -20.92
CA GLY A 52 4.07 0.73 -22.20
C GLY A 52 3.53 2.15 -22.00
N ASN A 53 2.50 2.53 -22.76
CA ASN A 53 1.92 3.89 -22.74
C ASN A 53 0.47 3.88 -22.20
N PRO A 54 0.24 3.60 -20.90
CA PRO A 54 -1.08 3.70 -20.31
C PRO A 54 -1.55 5.16 -20.17
N LYS A 55 -2.86 5.37 -20.29
CA LYS A 55 -3.51 6.65 -19.96
C LYS A 55 -3.63 6.86 -18.45
N GLU A 56 -3.76 5.77 -17.69
CA GLU A 56 -3.86 5.76 -16.24
C GLU A 56 -3.33 4.42 -15.73
N TRP A 57 -2.63 4.42 -14.59
CA TRP A 57 -2.12 3.20 -13.97
C TRP A 57 -2.10 3.32 -12.46
N GLY A 58 -2.22 2.17 -11.79
CA GLY A 58 -1.98 2.05 -10.36
C GLY A 58 -0.83 1.09 -10.08
N VAL A 59 -0.11 1.34 -9.00
CA VAL A 59 0.95 0.47 -8.48
C VAL A 59 0.73 0.19 -7.01
N VAL A 60 0.97 -1.06 -6.62
CA VAL A 60 1.14 -1.46 -5.22
C VAL A 60 2.38 -2.33 -5.09
N THR A 61 3.24 -1.96 -4.15
CA THR A 61 4.43 -2.72 -3.75
C THR A 61 4.13 -3.42 -2.43
N LEU A 62 4.18 -4.75 -2.45
CA LEU A 62 3.90 -5.63 -1.30
C LEU A 62 5.24 -6.16 -0.78
N ALA A 63 5.67 -5.63 0.36
CA ALA A 63 6.99 -5.86 0.94
C ALA A 63 6.98 -7.07 1.91
N LEU A 64 8.15 -7.38 2.48
CA LEU A 64 8.30 -8.50 3.43
C LEU A 64 7.65 -8.22 4.78
N ASP A 65 7.64 -6.96 5.21
CA ASP A 65 7.16 -6.57 6.54
C ASP A 65 5.63 -6.72 6.68
N ASP A 66 4.94 -6.84 5.54
CA ASP A 66 3.51 -7.15 5.45
C ASP A 66 3.16 -8.56 6.01
N LEU A 67 4.16 -9.43 6.25
CA LEU A 67 4.00 -10.82 6.73
C LEU A 67 3.92 -10.98 8.26
N ALA A 68 4.23 -9.95 9.05
CA ALA A 68 4.32 -10.06 10.51
C ALA A 68 2.94 -10.15 11.20
N GLY A 69 1.85 -9.91 10.47
CA GLY A 69 0.46 -10.21 10.87
C GLY A 69 -0.17 -11.15 9.83
N GLU A 70 -1.28 -11.80 10.17
CA GLU A 70 -2.08 -12.62 9.23
C GLU A 70 -2.41 -11.83 7.96
N PHE A 71 -1.54 -11.93 6.95
CA PHE A 71 -1.68 -11.20 5.70
C PHE A 71 -2.58 -12.00 4.77
N THR A 72 -3.80 -11.50 4.55
CA THR A 72 -4.68 -11.96 3.47
C THR A 72 -4.82 -10.85 2.44
N PRO A 73 -3.84 -10.62 1.54
CA PRO A 73 -3.98 -9.64 0.48
C PRO A 73 -4.82 -10.27 -0.63
N LYS A 74 -6.12 -10.44 -0.36
CA LYS A 74 -7.14 -10.42 -1.40
C LYS A 74 -7.78 -9.05 -1.38
N THR A 75 -7.02 -8.05 -1.82
CA THR A 75 -7.53 -6.69 -1.91
C THR A 75 -8.27 -6.56 -3.24
N ILE A 76 -9.57 -6.30 -3.16
CA ILE A 76 -10.41 -5.97 -4.31
C ILE A 76 -10.88 -4.54 -4.12
N ILE A 77 -10.57 -3.66 -5.08
CA ILE A 77 -10.90 -2.25 -5.01
C ILE A 77 -11.44 -1.74 -6.35
N GLU A 78 -12.21 -0.68 -6.29
CA GLU A 78 -12.67 0.07 -7.47
C GLU A 78 -11.69 1.22 -7.76
N VAL A 79 -10.96 1.14 -8.86
CA VAL A 79 -9.94 2.11 -9.26
C VAL A 79 -9.95 2.31 -10.78
N GLY A 80 -9.74 3.55 -11.20
CA GLY A 80 -9.75 3.90 -12.63
C GLY A 80 -11.07 3.63 -13.36
N GLY A 81 -12.18 3.40 -12.65
CA GLY A 81 -13.46 3.01 -13.26
C GLY A 81 -13.60 1.51 -13.55
N GLY A 82 -12.69 0.69 -13.03
CA GLY A 82 -12.76 -0.77 -13.07
C GLY A 82 -12.49 -1.41 -11.71
N THR A 83 -12.62 -2.73 -11.64
CA THR A 83 -12.37 -3.51 -10.43
C THR A 83 -10.99 -4.14 -10.52
N TRP A 84 -10.13 -3.83 -9.55
CA TRP A 84 -8.78 -4.38 -9.44
C TRP A 84 -8.65 -5.31 -8.24
N SER A 85 -8.27 -6.56 -8.50
CA SER A 85 -7.89 -7.53 -7.49
C SER A 85 -6.40 -7.80 -7.56
N TYR A 86 -5.67 -7.58 -6.48
CA TYR A 86 -4.24 -7.77 -6.44
C TYR A 86 -3.79 -8.32 -5.09
N GLY A 87 -2.57 -8.85 -5.06
CA GLY A 87 -1.97 -9.35 -3.83
C GLY A 87 -0.94 -10.43 -4.09
N TRP A 88 -0.63 -11.17 -3.04
CA TRP A 88 0.09 -12.42 -3.14
C TRP A 88 -0.43 -13.44 -2.13
N GLU A 89 -0.32 -14.73 -2.42
CA GLU A 89 -0.60 -15.75 -1.41
C GLU A 89 0.47 -16.85 -1.41
N ALA A 90 0.63 -17.54 -0.30
CA ALA A 90 1.54 -18.67 -0.21
C ALA A 90 0.97 -19.86 -1.01
N ARG A 91 1.67 -20.31 -2.05
CA ARG A 91 1.34 -21.52 -2.83
C ARG A 91 2.60 -22.33 -3.08
N ASN A 92 2.57 -23.63 -2.78
CA ASN A 92 3.69 -24.55 -3.08
C ASN A 92 5.05 -24.03 -2.57
N ASP A 93 5.11 -23.58 -1.32
CA ASP A 93 6.30 -22.99 -0.69
C ASP A 93 6.88 -21.76 -1.41
N GLN A 94 6.04 -21.07 -2.18
CA GLN A 94 6.40 -19.86 -2.91
C GLN A 94 5.36 -18.76 -2.70
N LYS A 95 5.79 -17.52 -2.89
CA LYS A 95 4.93 -16.34 -2.99
C LYS A 95 4.32 -16.29 -4.38
N TYR A 96 3.02 -16.51 -4.49
CA TYR A 96 2.23 -16.35 -5.72
C TYR A 96 1.71 -14.92 -5.82
N CYS A 97 2.41 -14.07 -6.57
CA CYS A 97 2.07 -12.68 -6.82
C CYS A 97 1.04 -12.59 -7.96
N TYR A 98 -0.03 -11.83 -7.80
CA TYR A 98 -1.08 -11.71 -8.82
C TYR A 98 -1.66 -10.29 -8.93
N SER A 99 -2.15 -9.98 -10.12
CA SER A 99 -2.89 -8.77 -10.46
C SER A 99 -3.96 -9.15 -11.49
N ASN A 100 -5.23 -8.85 -11.19
CA ASN A 100 -6.36 -9.09 -12.08
C ASN A 100 -7.20 -7.82 -12.15
N TYR A 101 -7.40 -7.28 -13.35
CA TYR A 101 -8.13 -6.03 -13.55
C TYR A 101 -9.24 -6.23 -14.56
N TYR A 102 -10.44 -5.81 -14.19
CA TYR A 102 -11.62 -5.79 -15.05
C TYR A 102 -12.02 -4.33 -15.31
N HIS A 103 -12.19 -3.97 -16.57
CA HIS A 103 -12.79 -2.70 -16.94
C HIS A 103 -13.86 -2.89 -18.02
N ARG A 104 -15.05 -2.34 -17.79
CA ARG A 104 -16.22 -2.59 -18.65
C ARG A 104 -16.11 -1.96 -20.04
N THR A 105 -15.51 -0.79 -20.13
CA THR A 105 -15.63 0.08 -21.33
C THR A 105 -14.31 0.43 -22.03
N VAL A 106 -13.15 0.02 -21.51
CA VAL A 106 -11.85 0.37 -22.10
C VAL A 106 -10.91 -0.83 -22.09
N ASP A 107 -9.94 -0.80 -22.99
CA ASP A 107 -8.84 -1.74 -23.00
C ASP A 107 -7.94 -1.47 -21.80
N HIS A 108 -7.50 -2.54 -21.17
CA HIS A 108 -6.84 -2.46 -19.88
C HIS A 108 -5.89 -3.63 -19.68
N GLY A 109 -5.02 -3.56 -18.68
CA GLY A 109 -4.05 -4.60 -18.42
C GLY A 109 -3.72 -4.78 -16.95
N SER A 110 -3.21 -5.96 -16.65
CA SER A 110 -2.64 -6.34 -15.37
C SER A 110 -1.17 -6.70 -15.57
N THR A 111 -0.33 -6.27 -14.65
CA THR A 111 1.10 -6.64 -14.64
C THR A 111 1.50 -7.04 -13.23
N VAL A 112 2.37 -8.04 -13.14
CA VAL A 112 3.07 -8.40 -11.91
C VAL A 112 4.56 -8.43 -12.14
N LYS A 113 5.30 -8.03 -11.12
CA LYS A 113 6.75 -8.12 -11.07
C LYS A 113 7.18 -8.70 -9.73
N ILE A 114 7.96 -9.76 -9.78
CA ILE A 114 8.50 -10.45 -8.61
C ILE A 114 9.83 -11.08 -8.97
N ALA A 115 10.81 -10.95 -8.07
CA ALA A 115 12.20 -11.29 -8.34
C ALA A 115 12.71 -10.57 -9.61
N ASN A 116 13.24 -11.30 -10.59
CA ASN A 116 13.71 -10.78 -11.87
C ASN A 116 12.68 -10.93 -13.01
N GLY A 117 11.43 -11.29 -12.69
CA GLY A 117 10.44 -11.66 -13.67
C GLY A 117 9.24 -10.73 -13.71
N THR A 118 8.75 -10.49 -14.93
CA THR A 118 7.53 -9.72 -15.19
C THR A 118 6.56 -10.56 -15.99
N VAL A 119 5.27 -10.50 -15.65
CA VAL A 119 4.17 -11.04 -16.46
C VAL A 119 3.15 -9.94 -16.68
N LYS A 120 2.74 -9.76 -17.93
CA LYS A 120 1.74 -8.77 -18.35
C LYS A 120 0.64 -9.44 -19.16
N ALA A 121 -0.59 -9.03 -18.91
CA ALA A 121 -1.75 -9.39 -19.71
C ALA A 121 -2.57 -8.14 -20.02
N VAL A 122 -3.02 -8.01 -21.26
CA VAL A 122 -3.94 -6.96 -21.70
C VAL A 122 -5.24 -7.64 -22.12
N ALA A 123 -6.37 -7.00 -21.82
CA ALA A 123 -7.69 -7.47 -22.16
C ALA A 123 -8.52 -6.32 -22.74
N PHE A 124 -9.41 -6.68 -23.67
CA PHE A 124 -10.38 -5.75 -24.22
C PHE A 124 -11.44 -5.37 -23.18
N ALA A 125 -12.16 -4.28 -23.45
CA ALA A 125 -13.33 -3.87 -22.68
C ALA A 125 -14.30 -5.04 -22.38
N GLY A 126 -14.72 -5.15 -21.11
CA GLY A 126 -15.65 -6.17 -20.65
C GLY A 126 -15.03 -7.56 -20.38
N GLN A 127 -13.71 -7.70 -20.54
CA GLN A 127 -12.97 -8.90 -20.13
C GLN A 127 -12.15 -8.62 -18.86
N THR A 128 -11.58 -9.67 -18.26
CA THR A 128 -10.64 -9.52 -17.14
C THR A 128 -9.23 -9.82 -17.64
N SER A 129 -8.30 -8.89 -17.45
CA SER A 129 -6.86 -9.14 -17.59
C SER A 129 -6.34 -9.85 -16.34
N ASN A 130 -5.48 -10.86 -16.50
CA ASN A 130 -4.94 -11.65 -15.39
C ASN A 130 -3.43 -11.83 -15.56
N ALA A 131 -2.65 -11.40 -14.59
CA ALA A 131 -1.20 -11.58 -14.55
C ALA A 131 -0.79 -12.19 -13.21
N ASN A 132 0.05 -13.22 -13.24
CA ASN A 132 0.56 -13.84 -12.02
C ASN A 132 1.93 -14.48 -12.25
N ARG A 133 2.70 -14.58 -11.15
CA ARG A 133 4.01 -15.21 -11.13
C ARG A 133 4.38 -15.62 -9.71
N SER A 134 5.06 -16.76 -9.58
CA SER A 134 5.61 -17.21 -8.30
C SER A 134 7.11 -16.96 -8.16
N ALA A 135 7.56 -16.68 -6.94
CA ALA A 135 8.97 -16.68 -6.55
C ALA A 135 9.13 -17.00 -5.05
N GLY A 136 10.36 -17.01 -4.55
CA GLY A 136 10.63 -17.18 -3.11
C GLY A 136 9.97 -16.10 -2.24
N PHE A 137 9.64 -16.42 -0.98
CA PHE A 137 8.95 -15.51 -0.06
C PHE A 137 9.70 -14.20 0.21
N ALA A 138 11.03 -14.21 0.12
CA ALA A 138 11.91 -13.07 0.31
C ALA A 138 11.75 -11.96 -0.76
N TYR A 139 11.07 -12.23 -1.88
CA TYR A 139 10.93 -11.25 -2.94
C TYR A 139 9.73 -10.31 -2.71
N THR A 140 9.93 -9.04 -3.06
CA THR A 140 8.87 -8.04 -3.18
C THR A 140 7.96 -8.37 -4.35
N CYS A 141 6.65 -8.27 -4.14
CA CYS A 141 5.64 -8.43 -5.18
C CYS A 141 5.12 -7.04 -5.56
N GLU A 142 5.35 -6.62 -6.79
CA GLU A 142 4.78 -5.40 -7.35
C GLU A 142 3.63 -5.77 -8.28
N THR A 143 2.49 -5.12 -8.07
CA THR A 143 1.27 -5.36 -8.84
C THR A 143 0.80 -4.06 -9.46
N TYR A 144 0.35 -4.14 -10.70
CA TYR A 144 -0.10 -2.98 -11.46
C TYR A 144 -1.41 -3.25 -12.18
N TYR A 145 -2.23 -2.21 -12.29
CA TYR A 145 -3.27 -2.11 -13.32
C TYR A 145 -2.92 -0.98 -14.30
N ALA A 146 -3.41 -1.08 -15.53
CA ALA A 146 -3.24 -0.08 -16.55
C ALA A 146 -4.52 0.07 -17.39
N LYS A 147 -4.84 1.30 -17.80
CA LYS A 147 -5.87 1.62 -18.81
C LYS A 147 -5.20 2.20 -20.05
N TYR A 148 -5.65 1.80 -21.23
CA TYR A 148 -5.05 2.19 -22.51
C TYR A 148 -5.95 3.09 -23.37
#